data_AF-A0A1H6DKP3-F1
#
_entry.id   AF-A0A1H6DKP3-F1
#
_cell.length_a   1.000
_cell.length_b   1.000
_cell.length_c   1.000
_cell.angle_alpha   90.00
_cell.angle_beta   90.00
_cell.angle_gamma   90.00
#
_symmetry.space_group_name_H-M   'P 1'
#
loop_
_entity.id
_entity.type
_entity.pdbx_description
1 polymer ?
#
loop_
_entity_poly.entity_id
_entity_poly.type
_entity_poly.pdbx_seq_one_letter_code
_entity_poly.pdbx_strand_id
1 'polypeptide(L)'
;MAARDSAGDATGVDLPDEPMLTTPVEHWSLPADNTLAAECKWDGYRTLCGRLDDGAPVIRSRTGTDLLPAFPDVTAALAEQLPPSSLLDGVM
;
A
#
# COMPACT_ATOMS: atom_id res chain seq x y z
N MET A 1 1.49 6.69 -22.62
CA MET A 1 0.41 7.27 -21.80
C MET A 1 -0.86 6.51 -22.16
N ALA A 2 -0.99 5.27 -21.66
CA ALA A 2 -2.23 4.52 -21.76
C ALA A 2 -3.15 5.03 -20.66
N ALA A 3 -4.42 5.27 -20.99
CA ALA A 3 -5.43 5.68 -20.03
C ALA A 3 -5.45 4.65 -18.88
N ARG A 4 -5.28 5.14 -17.65
CA ARG A 4 -5.57 4.35 -16.46
C ARG A 4 -7.06 4.04 -16.56
N ASP A 5 -7.43 2.80 -16.82
CA ASP A 5 -8.83 2.38 -16.70
C ASP A 5 -9.24 2.72 -15.27
N SER A 6 -10.12 3.72 -15.15
CA SER A 6 -10.80 4.05 -13.93
C SER A 6 -11.67 2.83 -13.61
N ALA A 7 -11.15 1.92 -12.80
CA ALA A 7 -11.98 0.94 -12.13
C ALA A 7 -12.97 1.75 -11.28
N GLY A 8 -14.16 1.95 -11.83
CA GLY A 8 -15.23 2.72 -11.23
C GLY A 8 -15.73 2.05 -9.96
N ASP A 9 -15.96 2.89 -8.97
CA ASP A 9 -16.93 2.79 -7.88
C ASP A 9 -17.14 1.40 -7.25
N ALA A 10 -16.41 1.13 -6.17
CA ALA A 10 -16.87 0.20 -5.14
C ALA A 10 -16.20 0.53 -3.79
N THR A 11 -17.00 1.12 -2.90
CA THR A 11 -17.06 0.78 -1.46
C THR A 11 -16.00 1.32 -0.50
N GLY A 12 -15.49 2.54 -0.70
CA GLY A 12 -15.58 3.54 0.38
C GLY A 12 -14.30 4.02 1.10
N VAL A 13 -13.11 3.48 0.81
CA VAL A 13 -11.86 4.18 1.18
C VAL A 13 -11.28 4.89 -0.02
N ASP A 14 -10.94 6.17 0.15
CA ASP A 14 -10.17 6.94 -0.85
C ASP A 14 -8.78 6.33 -1.00
N LEU A 15 -8.62 5.45 -1.99
CA LEU A 15 -7.35 4.85 -2.34
C LEU A 15 -6.53 5.89 -3.10
N PRO A 16 -5.37 6.32 -2.58
CA PRO A 16 -4.57 7.33 -3.25
C PRO A 16 -4.15 6.84 -4.64
N ASP A 17 -4.18 7.74 -5.61
CA ASP A 17 -3.80 7.46 -7.00
C ASP A 17 -2.31 7.08 -7.13
N GLU A 18 -1.47 7.70 -6.30
CA GLU A 18 -0.01 7.53 -6.33
C GLU A 18 0.58 7.44 -4.92
N PRO A 19 1.55 6.53 -4.69
CA PRO A 19 2.20 6.41 -3.40
C PRO A 19 3.29 7.47 -3.21
N MET A 20 3.59 7.80 -1.95
CA MET A 20 4.69 8.69 -1.61
C MET A 20 6.03 8.12 -2.08
N LEU A 21 6.82 8.90 -2.82
CA LEU A 21 8.14 8.47 -3.32
C LEU A 21 9.27 8.88 -2.37
N THR A 22 10.42 8.23 -2.53
CA THR A 22 11.64 8.55 -1.80
C THR A 22 12.66 9.25 -2.70
N THR A 23 13.49 10.08 -2.11
CA THR A 23 14.64 10.72 -2.78
C THR A 23 15.91 9.94 -2.40
N PRO A 24 16.72 9.50 -3.38
CA PRO A 24 17.99 8.85 -3.07
C PRO A 24 18.95 9.83 -2.37
N VAL A 25 19.68 9.32 -1.38
CA VAL A 25 20.74 10.05 -0.67
C VAL A 25 22.02 9.23 -0.69
N GLU A 26 23.14 9.84 -1.05
CA GLU A 26 24.46 9.19 -1.09
C GLU A 26 25.04 9.00 0.33
N HIS A 27 24.71 9.94 1.21
CA HIS A 27 25.15 9.96 2.60
C HIS A 27 23.94 10.22 3.49
N TRP A 28 23.77 9.41 4.52
CA TRP A 28 22.69 9.55 5.49
C TRP A 28 23.24 9.71 6.91
N SER A 29 22.54 10.48 7.72
CA SER A 29 22.77 10.61 9.15
C SER A 29 21.43 10.72 9.87
N LEU A 30 21.22 9.97 10.94
CA LEU A 30 20.05 10.13 11.79
C LEU A 30 20.29 11.26 12.80
N PRO A 31 19.47 12.32 12.80
CA PRO A 31 19.54 13.36 13.82
C PRO A 31 19.32 12.77 15.23
N ALA A 32 20.11 13.23 16.21
CA ALA A 32 19.99 12.78 17.60
C ALA A 32 18.72 13.33 18.31
N ASP A 33 18.02 14.27 17.69
CA ASP A 33 16.81 14.90 18.21
C ASP A 33 15.54 14.04 18.01
N ASN A 34 15.68 12.83 17.45
CA ASN A 34 14.59 11.88 17.19
C ASN A 34 13.48 12.45 16.28
N THR A 35 13.80 13.40 15.42
CA THR A 35 12.85 13.96 14.44
C THR A 35 12.59 13.05 13.24
N LEU A 36 13.46 12.05 13.01
CA LEU A 36 13.35 11.08 11.92
C LEU A 36 13.30 9.65 12.45
N ALA A 37 12.47 8.82 11.82
CA ALA A 37 12.47 7.37 11.99
C ALA A 37 13.24 6.69 10.84
N ALA A 38 13.88 5.57 11.13
CA ALA A 38 14.51 4.70 10.12
C ALA A 38 13.83 3.34 10.11
N GLU A 39 13.54 2.85 8.91
CA GLU A 39 13.00 1.52 8.66
C GLU A 39 13.85 0.81 7.61
N CYS A 40 13.88 -0.53 7.65
CA CYS A 40 14.53 -1.32 6.62
C CYS A 40 13.83 -1.08 5.27
N LYS A 41 14.60 -0.79 4.22
CA LYS A 41 14.07 -0.82 2.85
C LYS A 41 13.97 -2.27 2.37
N TRP A 42 12.81 -2.87 2.55
CA TRP A 42 12.52 -4.21 2.05
C TRP A 42 12.59 -4.28 0.51
N ASP A 43 13.05 -5.42 -0.01
CA ASP A 43 13.17 -5.68 -1.45
C ASP A 43 12.05 -6.62 -1.89
N GLY A 44 10.92 -6.03 -2.26
CA GLY A 44 9.70 -6.75 -2.62
C GLY A 44 8.73 -5.87 -3.38
N TYR A 45 7.47 -6.28 -3.44
CA TYR A 45 6.44 -5.51 -4.14
C TYR A 45 5.84 -4.48 -3.21
N ARG A 46 6.00 -3.19 -3.54
CA ARG A 46 5.25 -2.15 -2.82
C ARG A 46 3.77 -2.26 -3.14
N THR A 47 2.96 -2.30 -2.09
CA THR A 47 1.50 -2.42 -2.20
C THR A 47 0.79 -1.43 -1.30
N LEU A 48 -0.33 -0.90 -1.80
CA LEU A 48 -1.40 -0.36 -0.98
C LEU A 48 -2.41 -1.48 -0.75
N CYS A 49 -2.59 -1.89 0.49
CA CYS A 49 -3.47 -3.00 0.83
C CYS A 49 -4.32 -2.72 2.08
N GLY A 50 -5.43 -3.43 2.22
CA GLY A 50 -6.31 -3.20 3.35
C GLY A 50 -7.72 -3.72 3.15
N ARG A 51 -8.68 -3.05 3.79
CA ARG A 51 -10.11 -3.32 3.64
C ARG A 51 -10.87 -2.04 3.33
N LEU A 52 -11.76 -2.14 2.36
CA LEU A 52 -12.70 -1.09 1.99
C LEU A 52 -13.82 -0.96 3.06
N ASP A 53 -14.72 0.02 2.92
CA ASP A 53 -15.83 0.25 3.86
C ASP A 53 -16.84 -0.89 3.89
N ASP A 54 -17.07 -1.55 2.75
CA ASP A 54 -17.89 -2.78 2.71
C ASP A 54 -17.16 -4.00 3.30
N GLY A 55 -15.90 -3.82 3.71
CA GLY A 55 -15.06 -4.85 4.28
C GLY A 55 -14.36 -5.74 3.26
N ALA A 56 -14.48 -5.48 1.95
CA ALA A 56 -13.75 -6.21 0.92
C ALA A 56 -12.24 -5.94 1.02
N PRO A 57 -11.39 -6.99 0.93
CA PRO A 57 -9.95 -6.79 0.89
C PRO A 57 -9.52 -6.12 -0.42
N VAL A 58 -8.43 -5.38 -0.37
CA VAL A 58 -7.79 -4.77 -1.54
C VAL A 58 -6.28 -4.96 -1.47
N ILE A 59 -5.64 -5.27 -2.60
CA ILE A 59 -4.17 -5.26 -2.75
C ILE A 59 -3.84 -4.65 -4.11
N ARG A 60 -3.21 -3.48 -4.10
CA ARG A 60 -2.85 -2.73 -5.31
C ARG A 60 -1.35 -2.52 -5.36
N SER A 61 -0.71 -2.83 -6.49
CA SER A 61 0.70 -2.53 -6.71
C SER A 61 0.98 -1.02 -6.75
N ARG A 62 2.26 -0.63 -6.71
CA ARG A 62 2.73 0.75 -6.95
C ARG A 62 2.12 1.42 -8.20
N THR A 63 1.84 0.67 -9.26
CA THR A 63 1.35 1.21 -10.54
C THR A 63 -0.16 1.03 -10.76
N GLY A 64 -0.90 0.59 -9.73
CA GLY A 64 -2.36 0.45 -9.81
C GLY A 64 -2.86 -0.96 -10.20
N THR A 65 -1.97 -1.89 -10.53
CA THR A 65 -2.35 -3.27 -10.85
C THR A 65 -2.98 -3.96 -9.63
N ASP A 66 -4.11 -4.63 -9.84
CA ASP A 66 -4.74 -5.51 -8.85
C ASP A 66 -3.87 -6.75 -8.62
N LEU A 67 -3.51 -6.98 -7.35
CA LEU A 67 -2.66 -8.09 -6.91
C LEU A 67 -3.42 -9.09 -6.04
N LEU A 68 -4.70 -8.87 -5.73
CA LEU A 68 -5.53 -9.80 -4.94
C LEU A 68 -5.38 -11.27 -5.38
N PRO A 69 -5.50 -11.61 -6.68
CA PRO A 69 -5.43 -13.01 -7.12
C PRO A 69 -4.07 -13.67 -6.90
N ALA A 70 -3.00 -12.88 -6.79
CA ALA A 70 -1.64 -13.38 -6.65
C ALA A 70 -1.25 -13.70 -5.20
N PHE A 71 -1.95 -13.13 -4.21
CA PHE A 71 -1.62 -13.25 -2.78
C PHE A 71 -2.85 -13.67 -1.95
N PRO A 72 -3.34 -14.92 -2.12
CA PRO A 72 -4.56 -15.38 -1.46
C PRO A 72 -4.41 -15.51 0.07
N ASP A 73 -3.22 -15.83 0.56
CA ASP A 73 -2.87 -15.89 1.98
C ASP A 73 -2.88 -14.50 2.63
N VAL A 74 -2.27 -13.51 1.99
CA VAL A 74 -2.31 -12.11 2.43
C VAL A 74 -3.75 -11.59 2.41
N THR A 75 -4.51 -11.90 1.37
CA THR A 75 -5.92 -11.51 1.24
C THR A 75 -6.75 -12.01 2.43
N ALA A 76 -6.56 -13.27 2.83
CA ALA A 76 -7.23 -13.84 4.01
C ALA A 76 -6.80 -13.12 5.30
N ALA A 77 -5.50 -12.87 5.47
CA ALA A 77 -4.98 -12.16 6.64
C ALA A 77 -5.52 -10.73 6.74
N LEU A 78 -5.64 -10.00 5.63
CA LEU A 78 -6.23 -8.66 5.61
C LEU A 78 -7.68 -8.68 6.10
N ALA A 79 -8.48 -9.65 5.61
CA ALA A 79 -9.87 -9.80 6.01
C ALA A 79 -10.04 -10.18 7.49
N GLU A 80 -9.13 -10.98 8.03
CA GLU A 80 -9.15 -11.44 9.42
C GLU A 80 -8.64 -10.38 10.41
N GLN A 81 -7.57 -9.67 10.07
CA GLN A 81 -6.79 -8.88 11.04
C GLN A 81 -7.09 -7.39 10.99
N LEU A 82 -7.59 -6.87 9.86
CA LEU A 82 -7.85 -5.45 9.73
C LEU A 82 -9.32 -5.10 9.93
N PRO A 83 -9.63 -3.98 10.62
CA PRO A 83 -10.95 -3.38 10.56
C PRO A 83 -11.31 -2.99 9.11
N PRO A 84 -12.60 -2.94 8.75
CA PRO A 84 -13.04 -2.23 7.55
C PRO A 84 -12.52 -0.79 7.53
N SER A 85 -12.45 -0.21 6.35
CA SER A 85 -11.97 1.17 6.14
C SER A 85 -10.51 1.42 6.55
N SER A 86 -9.66 0.40 6.51
CA SER A 86 -8.23 0.50 6.87
C SER A 86 -7.36 0.28 5.64
N LEU A 87 -6.38 1.15 5.42
CA LEU A 87 -5.36 1.02 4.37
C LEU A 87 -3.96 1.09 4.95
N LEU A 88 -3.07 0.26 4.40
CA LEU A 88 -1.66 0.16 4.73
C LEU A 88 -0.84 0.36 3.45
N ASP A 89 0.28 1.07 3.57
CA ASP A 89 1.34 1.14 2.56
C ASP A 89 2.52 0.31 3.06
N GLY A 90 2.87 -0.73 2.30
CA GLY A 90 3.83 -1.74 2.75
C GLY A 90 4.50 -2.47 1.61
N VAL A 91 5.26 -3.50 1.98
CA VAL A 91 5.99 -4.36 1.05
C VAL A 91 5.57 -5.81 1.29
N MET A 92 5.24 -6.52 0.21
CA MET A 92 5.03 -7.96 0.18
C MET A 92 6.35 -8.69 -0.10
#